data_AF-A0A7Z1N7Q7-F1
#
_entry.id   AF-A0A7Z1N7Q7-F1
#
_cell.length_a   1.000
_cell.length_b   1.000
_cell.length_c   1.000
_cell.angle_alpha   90.00
_cell.angle_beta   90.00
_cell.angle_gamma   90.00
#
_symmetry.space_group_name_H-M   'P 1'
#
loop_
_entity.id
_entity.type
_entity.pdbx_description
1 polymer ?
#
loop_
_entity_poly.entity_id
_entity_poly.type
_entity_poly.pdbx_seq_one_letter_code
_entity_poly.pdbx_strand_id
1 'polypeptide(L)' 'MGKMTYREVLSRASSFLEDHGKEAYSIQFLFLERKQWKKLDWLLHMNEEISEEEQRLIETDLRLLLADHPPQYLLGYAD' A
#
# COMPACT_ATOMS: atom_id res chain seq x y z
N MET A 1 0.10 17.20 -14.60
CA MET A 1 0.59 16.35 -13.49
C MET A 1 1.11 15.07 -14.09
N GLY A 2 2.34 14.66 -13.76
CA GLY A 2 2.88 13.38 -14.24
C GLY A 2 2.10 12.22 -13.63
N LYS A 3 1.82 11.21 -14.45
CA LYS A 3 1.17 9.96 -14.02
C LYS A 3 2.15 9.20 -13.11
N MET A 4 1.71 8.79 -11.92
CA MET A 4 2.56 8.10 -10.94
C MET A 4 2.48 6.59 -11.14
N THR A 5 3.56 5.89 -10.80
CA THR A 5 3.62 4.44 -10.81
C THR A 5 3.23 3.84 -9.46
N TYR A 6 2.87 2.55 -9.43
CA TYR A 6 2.65 1.83 -8.17
C TYR A 6 3.85 1.96 -7.22
N ARG A 7 5.08 1.85 -7.74
CA ARG A 7 6.30 2.00 -6.94
C ARG A 7 6.38 3.37 -6.29
N GLU A 8 6.15 4.44 -7.04
CA GLU A 8 6.26 5.80 -6.51
C GLU A 8 5.21 6.07 -5.42
N VAL A 9 3.96 5.67 -5.65
CA VAL A 9 2.88 5.88 -4.69
C VAL A 9 3.13 5.08 -3.41
N LEU A 10 3.43 3.78 -3.52
CA LEU A 10 3.69 2.94 -2.36
C LEU A 10 4.97 3.33 -1.63
N SER A 11 6.04 3.73 -2.35
CA SER A 11 7.27 4.21 -1.71
C SER A 11 7.03 5.47 -0.88
N ARG A 12 6.22 6.41 -1.38
CA ARG A 12 5.85 7.62 -0.62
C ARG A 12 5.02 7.28 0.61
N ALA A 13 4.05 6.39 0.48
CA ALA A 13 3.22 5.95 1.59
C ALA A 13 4.05 5.21 2.67
N SER A 14 4.99 4.37 2.25
CA SER A 14 5.92 3.67 3.14
C SER A 14 6.81 4.65 3.92
N SER A 15 7.43 5.63 3.24
CA SER A 15 8.22 6.66 3.93
C SER A 15 7.37 7.47 4.90
N PHE A 16 6.13 7.79 4.54
CA PHE A 16 5.23 8.52 5.43
C PHE A 16 4.90 7.74 6.71
N LEU A 17 4.69 6.42 6.61
CA LEU A 17 4.50 5.56 7.78
C LEU A 17 5.74 5.54 8.66
N GLU A 18 6.92 5.38 8.07
CA GLU A 18 8.20 5.36 8.77
C GLU A 18 8.44 6.65 9.55
N ASP A 19 8.16 7.81 8.93
CA ASP A 19 8.27 9.14 9.55
C ASP A 19 7.34 9.30 10.78
N HIS A 20 6.26 8.51 10.86
CA HIS A 20 5.32 8.47 11.98
C HIS A 20 5.59 7.33 12.96
N GLY A 21 6.74 6.65 12.83
CA GLY A 21 7.12 5.51 13.68
C GLY A 21 6.26 4.26 13.46
N LYS A 22 5.63 4.14 12.28
CA LYS A 22 4.86 2.96 11.88
C LYS A 22 5.69 2.06 10.97
N GLU A 23 5.28 0.80 10.85
CA GLU A 23 5.91 -0.20 9.99
C GLU A 23 5.79 0.18 8.50
N ALA A 24 6.89 0.62 7.88
CA ALA A 24 6.91 1.14 6.50
C ALA A 24 6.40 0.13 5.46
N TYR A 25 6.68 -1.16 5.67
CA TYR A 25 6.32 -2.23 4.73
C TYR A 25 4.81 -2.57 4.77
N SER A 26 4.08 -2.17 5.82
CA SER A 26 2.69 -2.55 6.02
C SER A 26 1.75 -2.13 4.89
N ILE A 27 1.97 -0.95 4.30
CA ILE A 27 1.12 -0.46 3.19
C ILE A 27 1.34 -1.24 1.89
N GLN A 28 2.59 -1.61 1.59
CA GLN A 28 2.91 -2.43 0.43
C GLN A 28 2.32 -3.83 0.59
N PHE A 29 2.52 -4.44 1.76
CA PHE A 29 1.95 -5.74 2.07
C PHE A 29 0.43 -5.74 1.89
N LEU A 30 -0.26 -4.79 2.53
CA LEU A 30 -1.72 -4.68 2.48
C LEU A 30 -2.24 -4.51 1.04
N PHE A 31 -1.58 -3.66 0.25
CA PHE A 31 -1.96 -3.45 -1.15
C PHE A 31 -1.78 -4.73 -1.99
N LEU A 32 -0.64 -5.42 -1.86
CA LEU A 32 -0.37 -6.64 -2.61
C LEU A 32 -1.36 -7.75 -2.26
N GLU A 33 -1.65 -7.94 -0.97
CA GLU A 33 -2.65 -8.91 -0.52
C GLU A 33 -4.04 -8.61 -1.09
N ARG A 34 -4.49 -7.35 -1.07
CA ARG A 34 -5.78 -6.96 -1.68
C ARG A 34 -5.83 -7.25 -3.19
N LYS A 35 -4.71 -7.03 -3.89
CA LYS A 35 -4.58 -7.33 -5.34
C LYS A 35 -4.35 -8.82 -5.62
N GLN A 36 -4.17 -9.64 -4.59
CA GLN A 36 -3.72 -11.04 -4.70
C GLN A 36 -2.40 -11.16 -5.50
N TRP A 37 -1.54 -10.14 -5.38
CA TRP A 37 -0.26 -10.08 -6.06
C TRP A 37 0.83 -10.74 -5.24
N LYS A 38 1.53 -11.67 -5.87
CA LYS A 38 2.77 -12.22 -5.32
C LYS A 38 3.94 -11.34 -5.71
N LYS A 39 5.12 -11.65 -5.18
CA LYS A 39 6.36 -10.93 -5.48
C LYS A 39 6.65 -10.80 -6.98
N LEU A 40 6.33 -11.82 -7.77
CA LEU A 40 6.55 -11.77 -9.23
C LEU A 40 5.61 -10.77 -9.89
N ASP A 41 4.33 -10.77 -9.53
CA ASP A 41 3.34 -9.81 -10.04
C ASP A 41 3.76 -8.39 -9.70
N TRP A 42 4.21 -8.16 -8.46
CA TRP A 42 4.78 -6.87 -8.06
C TRP A 42 5.93 -6.44 -8.98
N LEU A 43 6.90 -7.31 -9.26
CA LEU A 43 8.04 -6.96 -10.10
C LEU A 43 7.64 -6.61 -11.54
N LEU A 44 6.60 -7.25 -12.07
CA LEU A 44 6.07 -6.98 -13.40
C LEU A 44 5.33 -5.65 -13.46
N HIS A 45 4.51 -5.36 -12.44
CA HIS A 45 3.57 -4.24 -12.47
C HIS A 45 4.07 -2.97 -11.76
N MET A 46 5.12 -3.01 -10.92
CA MET A 46 5.51 -1.87 -10.08
C MET A 46 5.86 -0.57 -10.82
N ASN A 47 6.23 -0.66 -12.10
CA ASN A 47 6.53 0.51 -12.95
C ASN A 47 5.34 0.95 -13.81
N GLU A 48 4.21 0.24 -13.74
CA GLU A 48 3.00 0.64 -14.44
C GLU A 48 2.34 1.81 -13.73
N GLU A 49 1.59 2.59 -14.49
CA GLU A 49 0.77 3.68 -13.98
C GLU A 49 -0.32 3.12 -13.05
N ILE A 50 -0.43 3.72 -11.87
CA ILE A 50 -1.47 3.37 -10.89
C ILE A 50 -2.75 4.16 -11.16
N SER A 51 -3.89 3.47 -11.14
CA SER A 51 -5.19 4.10 -11.32
C SER A 51 -5.55 5.02 -10.15
N GLU A 52 -6.41 6.01 -10.39
CA GLU A 52 -6.89 6.89 -9.30
C GLU A 52 -7.69 6.12 -8.24
N GLU A 53 -8.37 5.04 -8.63
CA GLU A 53 -9.11 4.20 -7.71
C GLU A 53 -8.18 3.50 -6.72
N GLU A 54 -7.09 2.94 -7.22
CA GLU A 54 -6.08 2.27 -6.39
C GLU A 54 -5.30 3.27 -5.53
N GLN A 55 -5.07 4.50 -6.02
CA GLN A 55 -4.51 5.57 -5.18
C GLN A 55 -5.44 5.88 -3.99
N ARG A 56 -6.75 5.99 -4.22
CA ARG A 56 -7.73 6.20 -3.12
C ARG A 56 -7.77 5.05 -2.14
N LEU A 57 -7.61 3.82 -2.62
CA LEU A 57 -7.49 2.63 -1.77
C LEU A 57 -6.24 2.72 -0.87
N ILE A 58 -5.07 3.02 -1.45
CA ILE A 58 -3.81 3.21 -0.70
C ILE A 58 -3.95 4.34 0.32
N GLU A 59 -4.56 5.47 -0.03
CA GLU A 59 -4.78 6.57 0.91
C GLU A 59 -5.67 6.15 2.10
N THR A 60 -6.70 5.35 1.84
CA THR A 60 -7.60 4.85 2.88
C THR A 60 -6.88 3.90 3.82
N ASP A 61 -6.16 2.93 3.25
CA ASP A 61 -5.35 1.97 4.01
C ASP A 61 -4.25 2.69 4.82
N LEU A 62 -3.59 3.69 4.23
CA LEU A 62 -2.59 4.51 4.91
C LEU A 62 -3.17 5.21 6.16
N ARG A 63 -4.35 5.82 6.05
CA ARG A 63 -5.03 6.45 7.20
C ARG A 63 -5.34 5.44 8.31
N LEU A 64 -5.74 4.23 7.94
CA LEU A 64 -6.05 3.17 8.90
C LEU A 64 -4.78 2.68 9.62
N LEU A 65 -3.68 2.48 8.89
CA LEU A 65 -2.39 2.09 9.46
C LEU A 65 -1.84 3.16 10.41
N LEU A 66 -2.01 4.45 10.07
CA LEU A 66 -1.63 5.57 10.95
C LEU A 66 -2.44 5.59 12.25
N ALA A 67 -3.70 5.14 12.20
CA ALA A 67 -4.59 5.00 13.34
C ALA A 67 -4.41 3.67 14.10
N ASP A 68 -3.26 2.99 13.91
CA ASP A 68 -2.90 1.74 14.60
C ASP A 68 -3.82 0.55 14.30
N HIS A 69 -4.55 0.57 13.18
CA HIS A 69 -5.25 -0.62 12.71
C HIS A 69 -4.26 -1.60 12.08
N PRO A 70 -4.10 -2.84 12.63
CA PRO A 70 -3.12 -3.77 12.09
C PRO A 70 -3.54 -4.27 10.69
N PRO A 71 -2.58 -4.48 9.77
CA PRO A 71 -2.87 -4.93 8.40
C PRO A 71 -3.72 -6.21 8.31
N GLN A 72 -3.57 -7.13 9.26
CA GLN A 72 -4.30 -8.41 9.26
C GLN A 72 -5.81 -8.20 9.44
N TYR A 73 -6.21 -7.27 10.32
CA TYR A 73 -7.62 -6.91 10.51
C TYR A 73 -8.20 -6.23 9.26
N LEU A 74 -7.39 -5.43 8.56
CA LEU A 74 -7.81 -4.74 7.32
C LEU A 74 -8.02 -5.70 6.14
N LEU A 75 -7.35 -6.86 6.18
CA LEU A 75 -7.50 -7.95 5.22
C LEU A 75 -8.63 -8.92 5.59
N GLY A 76 -9.27 -8.75 6.75
CA GLY A 76 -10.32 -9.65 7.22
C GLY A 76 -9.79 -10.99 7.74
N TYR A 77 -8.49 -11.08 8.04
CA TYR A 77 -7.97 -12.16 8.88
C TYR A 77 -8.37 -11.85 10.33
N ALA A 78 -9.62 -12.13 10.67
CA ALA A 78 -10.04 -12.26 12.06
C ALA A 78 -9.62 -13.66 12.53
N ASP A 79 -8.77 -13.71 13.55
CA ASP A 79 -8.67 -14.88 14.45
C ASP A 79 -9.55 -14.59 15.68
#